data_AF-A0ABD0NE82-F1
#
_entry.id   AF-A0ABD0NE82-F1
#
_cell.length_a   1.000
_cell.length_b   1.000
_cell.length_c   1.000
_cell.angle_alpha   90.00
_cell.angle_beta   90.00
_cell.angle_gamma   90.00
#
_symmetry.space_group_name_H-M   'P 1'
#
loop_
_entity.id
_entity.type
_entity.pdbx_description
1 polymer ?
#
loop_
_entity_poly.entity_id
_entity_poly.type
_entity_poly.pdbx_seq_one_letter_code
_entity_poly.pdbx_strand_id
1 'polypeptide(L)'
;RVQVVFHFQLNKARRQGTVKLRGYKQECMTCSEAQMEDPKFPEENIDVLVERLVKKIRMRCYREKLGQGNRSSVFNTRDDGPHERKHCEACRLGICSQAN
;
A
#
# COMPACT_ATOMS: atom_id res chain seq x y z
N ARG A 1 -5.59 -4.07 8.36
CA ARG A 1 -4.69 -3.20 7.55
C ARG A 1 -4.36 -3.87 6.22
N VAL A 2 -4.39 -3.09 5.13
CA VAL A 2 -4.09 -3.56 3.76
C VAL A 2 -2.67 -3.17 3.36
N GLN A 3 -1.97 -4.05 2.64
CA GLN A 3 -0.67 -3.77 2.04
C GLN A 3 -0.80 -3.35 0.57
N VAL A 4 0.01 -2.38 0.16
CA VAL A 4 0.06 -1.88 -1.21
C VAL A 4 1.52 -1.73 -1.63
N VAL A 5 1.87 -2.29 -2.79
CA VAL A 5 3.21 -2.17 -3.37
C VAL A 5 3.16 -1.29 -4.62
N PHE A 6 4.11 -0.38 -4.69
CA PHE A 6 4.35 0.48 -5.85
C PHE A 6 5.66 0.08 -6.51
N HIS A 7 5.61 -0.27 -7.78
CA HIS A 7 6.79 -0.46 -8.60
C HIS A 7 6.89 0.69 -9.60
N PHE A 8 7.92 1.52 -9.48
CA PHE A 8 8.08 2.69 -10.32
C PHE A 8 9.48 2.75 -10.93
N GLN A 9 9.55 3.22 -12.18
CA GLN A 9 10.78 3.37 -12.94
C GLN A 9 10.74 4.66 -13.76
N LEU A 10 11.90 5.30 -13.89
CA LEU A 10 12.11 6.44 -14.78
C LEU A 10 13.00 6.01 -15.94
N ASN A 11 12.47 6.01 -17.16
CA ASN A 11 13.25 5.88 -18.38
C ASN A 11 13.77 7.26 -18.78
N LYS A 12 15.05 7.52 -18.49
CA LYS A 12 15.69 8.81 -18.78
C LYS A 12 15.81 9.10 -20.28
N ALA A 13 16.09 8.08 -21.09
CA ALA A 13 16.24 8.25 -22.54
C ALA A 13 14.92 8.69 -23.20
N ARG A 14 13.80 8.12 -22.76
CA ARG A 14 12.46 8.48 -23.27
C ARG A 14 11.78 9.60 -22.48
N ARG A 15 12.45 10.13 -21.44
CA ARG A 15 11.88 11.09 -20.47
C ARG A 15 10.50 10.67 -19.95
N GLN A 16 10.29 9.37 -19.75
CA GLN A 16 8.99 8.80 -19.38
C GLN A 16 9.10 7.99 -18.09
N GLY A 17 8.18 8.23 -17.16
CA GLY A 17 8.01 7.44 -15.95
C GLY A 17 6.90 6.41 -16.09
N THR A 18 7.01 5.29 -15.39
CA THR A 18 5.93 4.31 -15.26
C THR A 18 5.78 3.92 -13.80
N VAL A 19 4.54 3.82 -13.34
CA VAL A 19 4.20 3.31 -12.01
C VAL A 19 3.20 2.17 -12.17
N LYS A 20 3.45 1.06 -11.48
CA LYS A 20 2.53 -0.06 -11.33
C LYS A 20 2.14 -0.17 -9.85
N LEU A 21 0.85 -0.35 -9.62
CA LEU A 21 0.25 -0.51 -8.30
C LEU A 21 -0.19 -1.96 -8.15
N ARG A 22 0.02 -2.54 -6.96
CA ARG A 22 -0.64 -3.78 -6.55
C ARG A 22 -1.13 -3.64 -5.11
N GLY A 23 -2.45 -3.68 -4.93
CA GLY A 23 -3.07 -3.91 -3.63
C GLY A 23 -3.09 -5.40 -3.34
N TYR A 24 -2.81 -5.77 -2.09
CA TYR A 24 -2.96 -7.15 -1.63
C TYR A 24 -4.33 -7.35 -1.01
N LYS A 25 -4.91 -8.50 -1.32
CA LYS A 25 -6.26 -8.87 -0.94
C LYS A 25 -6.34 -9.34 0.51
N GLN A 26 -7.52 -9.19 1.08
CA GLN A 26 -7.87 -9.77 2.38
C GLN A 26 -9.07 -10.68 2.22
N GLU A 27 -9.12 -11.71 3.05
CA GLU A 27 -10.22 -12.66 3.13
C GLU A 27 -11.00 -12.40 4.43
N CYS A 28 -12.33 -12.55 4.37
CA CYS A 28 -13.16 -12.41 5.56
C CYS A 28 -12.99 -13.61 6.50
N MET A 29 -12.80 -13.36 7.80
CA MET A 29 -12.67 -14.42 8.80
C MET A 29 -14.01 -15.07 9.19
N THR A 30 -15.11 -14.34 9.08
CA THR A 30 -16.43 -14.79 9.56
C THR A 30 -17.28 -15.49 8.51
N CYS A 31 -16.97 -15.32 7.23
CA CYS A 31 -17.73 -15.96 6.14
C CYS A 31 -17.22 -17.38 5.89
N SER A 32 -18.13 -18.34 5.78
CA SER A 32 -17.82 -19.77 5.53
C SER A 32 -17.20 -20.03 4.16
N GLU A 33 -17.49 -19.18 3.17
CA GLU A 33 -16.96 -19.24 1.80
C GLU A 33 -16.32 -17.90 1.42
N ALA A 34 -15.49 -17.36 2.31
CA ALA A 34 -14.80 -16.11 2.07
C ALA A 34 -13.87 -16.20 0.85
N GLN A 35 -13.88 -15.17 0.01
CA GLN A 35 -12.93 -15.03 -1.09
C GLN A 35 -11.94 -13.90 -0.81
N MET A 36 -10.83 -13.92 -1.57
CA MET A 36 -9.85 -12.85 -1.55
C MET A 36 -10.42 -11.62 -2.27
N GLU A 37 -10.76 -10.60 -1.50
CA GLU A 37 -11.39 -9.37 -2.01
C GLU A 37 -10.36 -8.27 -2.27
N ASP A 38 -10.63 -7.48 -3.32
CA ASP A 38 -9.85 -6.30 -3.63
C ASP A 38 -10.04 -5.22 -2.56
N PRO A 39 -8.94 -4.62 -2.08
CA PRO A 39 -9.02 -3.66 -0.99
C PRO A 39 -9.70 -2.36 -1.43
N LYS A 40 -10.57 -1.85 -0.55
CA LYS A 40 -11.23 -0.55 -0.71
C LYS A 40 -10.59 0.45 0.23
N PHE A 41 -10.26 1.63 -0.29
CA PHE A 41 -9.66 2.72 0.48
C PHE A 41 -10.60 3.92 0.50
N PRO A 42 -10.78 4.58 1.66
CA PRO A 42 -11.36 5.92 1.70
C PRO A 42 -10.55 6.89 0.84
N GLU A 43 -11.20 7.84 0.18
CA GLU A 43 -10.57 8.81 -0.72
C GLU A 43 -9.44 9.59 -0.03
N GLU A 44 -9.68 10.03 1.21
CA GLU A 44 -8.66 10.69 2.06
C GLU A 44 -7.37 9.86 2.25
N ASN A 45 -7.48 8.53 2.24
CA ASN A 45 -6.34 7.63 2.35
C ASN A 45 -5.67 7.38 1.00
N ILE A 46 -6.40 7.48 -0.10
CA ILE A 46 -5.85 7.44 -1.46
C ILE A 46 -4.92 8.64 -1.65
N ASP A 47 -5.34 9.84 -1.25
CA ASP A 47 -4.50 11.04 -1.34
C ASP A 47 -3.18 10.88 -0.57
N VAL A 48 -3.26 10.38 0.66
CA VAL A 48 -2.07 10.11 1.48
C VAL A 48 -1.17 9.06 0.81
N LEU A 49 -1.74 8.01 0.21
CA LEU A 49 -0.96 6.99 -0.51
C LEU A 49 -0.25 7.59 -1.74
N VAL A 50 -0.93 8.42 -2.53
CA VAL A 50 -0.37 9.07 -3.71
C VAL A 50 0.71 10.09 -3.32
N GLU A 51 0.50 10.88 -2.27
CA GLU A 51 1.50 11.82 -1.74
C GLU A 51 2.81 11.08 -1.38
N ARG A 52 2.69 9.96 -0.65
CA ARG A 52 3.83 9.09 -0.30
C ARG A 52 4.55 8.57 -1.55
N LEU A 53 3.80 8.14 -2.56
CA LEU A 53 4.34 7.65 -3.82
C LEU A 53 5.13 8.76 -4.54
N VAL A 54 4.54 9.93 -4.74
CA VAL A 54 5.18 11.07 -5.41
C VAL A 54 6.47 11.45 -4.70
N LYS A 55 6.44 11.52 -3.37
CA LYS A 55 7.64 11.80 -2.57
C LYS A 55 8.75 10.76 -2.80
N LYS A 56 8.41 9.47 -2.81
CA LYS A 56 9.38 8.38 -3.06
C LYS A 56 9.94 8.42 -4.47
N ILE A 57 9.13 8.78 -5.48
CA ILE A 57 9.59 8.99 -6.85
C ILE A 57 10.59 10.15 -6.92
N ARG A 58 10.28 11.31 -6.33
CA ARG A 58 11.18 12.47 -6.26
C ARG A 58 12.52 12.13 -5.62
N MET A 59 12.49 11.42 -4.49
CA MET A 59 13.72 11.00 -3.82
C MET A 59 14.52 9.96 -4.62
N ARG A 60 13.89 8.92 -5.16
CA ARG A 60 14.62 7.79 -5.79
C ARG A 60 14.98 8.06 -7.25
N CYS A 61 14.08 8.64 -8.03
CA CYS A 61 14.27 8.87 -9.47
C CYS A 61 14.97 10.20 -9.74
N TYR A 62 14.63 11.25 -8.98
CA TYR A 62 15.15 12.61 -9.19
C TYR A 62 16.21 13.03 -8.16
N ARG A 63 16.53 12.15 -7.19
CA ARG A 63 17.58 12.37 -6.16
C ARG A 63 17.35 13.62 -5.31
N GLU A 64 16.10 14.07 -5.20
CA GLU A 64 15.73 15.19 -4.35
C GLU A 64 15.85 14.81 -2.86
N LYS A 65 16.40 15.71 -2.06
CA LYS A 65 16.51 15.54 -0.60
C LYS A 65 15.26 16.06 0.08
N LEU A 66 14.21 15.24 0.08
CA LEU A 66 12.99 15.52 0.83
C LEU A 66 13.13 14.90 2.23
N GLY A 67 12.79 15.66 3.28
CA GLY A 67 12.85 15.17 4.67
C GLY A 67 12.00 13.92 4.90
N GLN A 68 12.19 13.23 6.02
CA GLN A 68 11.36 12.06 6.37
C GLN A 68 10.04 12.54 6.98
N GLY A 69 8.94 12.37 6.27
CA GLY A 69 7.63 12.76 6.80
C GLY A 69 6.56 12.68 5.73
N ASN A 70 5.51 11.90 5.98
CA ASN A 70 4.30 11.92 5.16
C ASN A 70 3.13 12.07 6.12
N ARG A 71 2.02 12.62 5.67
CA ARG A 71 0.80 12.65 6.47
C ARG A 71 0.41 11.22 6.88
N SER A 72 -0.03 11.06 8.12
CA SER A 72 -0.58 9.79 8.60
C SER A 72 -1.87 9.47 7.84
N SER A 73 -2.12 8.19 7.63
CA SER A 73 -3.40 7.73 7.07
C SER A 73 -4.52 8.03 8.09
N VAL A 74 -5.69 8.42 7.60
CA VAL A 74 -6.86 8.70 8.45
C VAL A 74 -7.58 7.37 8.68
N PHE A 75 -7.80 7.00 9.93
CA PHE A 75 -8.50 5.78 10.31
C PHE A 75 -9.77 6.19 11.06
N ASN A 76 -10.94 5.99 10.44
CA ASN A 76 -12.22 6.46 11.00
C ASN A 76 -12.87 5.48 12.00
N THR A 77 -12.29 4.33 12.29
CA THR A 77 -12.89 3.34 13.21
C THR A 77 -11.85 2.48 13.95
N ARG A 78 -12.27 1.97 15.11
CA ARG A 78 -11.60 0.96 15.96
C ARG A 78 -11.59 -0.44 15.33
N ASP A 79 -11.52 -0.54 13.99
CA ASP A 79 -11.49 -1.81 13.25
C ASP A 79 -10.07 -2.38 13.10
N ASP A 80 -9.12 -1.93 13.93
CA ASP A 80 -7.81 -2.55 14.07
C ASP A 80 -7.92 -3.76 15.02
N GLY A 81 -8.72 -4.76 14.63
CA GLY A 81 -8.53 -6.11 15.14
C GLY A 81 -7.09 -6.59 14.82
N PRO A 82 -6.57 -7.57 15.59
CA PRO A 82 -5.22 -8.08 15.36
C PRO A 82 -5.04 -8.53 13.91
N HIS A 83 -3.86 -8.28 13.36
CA HIS A 83 -3.60 -8.58 11.96
C HIS A 83 -3.54 -10.09 11.76
N GLU A 84 -4.60 -10.66 11.20
CA GLU A 84 -4.63 -12.10 10.96
C GLU A 84 -3.89 -12.47 9.67
N ARG A 85 -2.70 -13.05 9.85
CA ARG A 85 -1.81 -13.44 8.75
C ARG A 85 -2.43 -14.47 7.81
N LYS A 86 -3.27 -15.37 8.30
CA LYS A 86 -3.89 -16.44 7.47
C LYS A 86 -4.80 -15.87 6.38
N HIS A 87 -5.48 -14.76 6.68
CA HIS A 87 -6.44 -14.11 5.79
C HIS A 87 -5.85 -12.92 5.02
N CYS A 88 -4.51 -12.79 4.98
CA CYS A 88 -3.84 -11.71 4.26
C CYS A 88 -3.00 -12.26 3.10
N GLU A 89 -3.27 -11.80 1.87
CA GLU A 89 -2.49 -12.21 0.69
C GLU A 89 -1.01 -11.86 0.83
N ALA A 90 -0.72 -10.67 1.34
CA ALA A 90 0.66 -10.20 1.50
C ALA A 90 1.46 -11.07 2.49
N CYS A 91 0.82 -11.62 3.52
CA CYS A 91 1.46 -12.55 4.46
C CYS A 91 1.73 -13.89 3.79
N ARG A 92 0.76 -14.42 3.04
CA ARG A 92 0.93 -15.66 2.26
C ARG A 92 2.06 -15.56 1.24
N LEU A 93 2.32 -14.36 0.73
CA LEU A 93 3.42 -14.07 -0.21
C LEU A 93 4.73 -13.66 0.47
N GLY A 94 4.79 -13.57 1.80
CA GLY A 94 5.99 -13.17 2.55
C GLY A 94 6.38 -11.69 2.42
N ILE A 95 5.46 -10.84 1.98
CA ILE A 95 5.69 -9.41 1.71
C ILE A 95 5.31 -8.55 2.92
N CYS A 96 4.34 -8.99 3.71
CA CYS A 96 3.92 -8.28 4.91
C CYS A 96 4.95 -8.45 6.04
N SER A 97 5.38 -7.34 6.65
CA SER A 97 6.30 -7.32 7.80
C SER A 97 5.59 -7.16 9.16
N GLN A 98 4.26 -7.25 9.20
CA GLN A 98 3.51 -7.06 10.44
C GLN A 98 3.51 -8.35 11.30
N ALA A 99 3.70 -8.17 12.61
CA ALA A 99 3.42 -9.21 13.62
C ALA A 99 1.92 -9.48 13.71
N ASN A 100 1.54 -10.67 14.19
CA ASN A 100 0.16 -10.97 14.60
C ASN A 100 -0.24 -10.03 15.74
#